data_AF-A0A1C7MYW1-F1
#
_entry.id   AF-A0A1C7MYW1-F1
#
_cell.length_a   1.000
_cell.length_b   1.000
_cell.length_c   1.000
_cell.angle_alpha   90.00
_cell.angle_beta   90.00
_cell.angle_gamma   90.00
#
_symmetry.space_group_name_H-M   'P 1'
#
loop_
_entity.id
_entity.type
_entity.pdbx_description
1 polymer ?
#
loop_
_entity_poly.entity_id
_entity_poly.type
_entity_poly.pdbx_seq_one_letter_code
_entity_poly.pdbx_strand_id
1 'polypeptide(L)'
;MNLVLLFASSGKNYKDLEHSRDDTLKNVHGSICALEAILRRYPNASFATASSLLSFTVQSISTTIKLSTTALDAENIDSFLHQECRSVHYDERIEWMKVFELVSKLVMMLREQALIIDQLQKEQSGIIPIDNVETVRFVLS
;
A
#
# COMPACT_ATOMS: atom_id res chain seq x y z
N MET A 1 -10.08 -8.96 8.73
CA MET A 1 -9.22 -7.78 8.57
C MET A 1 -8.38 -8.02 7.31
N ASN A 2 -8.59 -7.24 6.24
CA ASN A 2 -7.86 -7.44 4.98
C ASN A 2 -6.85 -6.31 4.82
N LEU A 3 -5.60 -6.61 5.15
CA LEU A 3 -4.46 -5.71 5.01
C LEU A 3 -3.70 -6.17 3.76
N VAL A 4 -3.37 -5.26 2.84
CA VAL A 4 -2.72 -5.63 1.57
C VAL A 4 -1.22 -5.45 1.70
N LEU A 5 -0.53 -6.58 1.63
CA LEU A 5 0.93 -6.64 1.59
C LEU A 5 1.35 -7.52 0.42
N LEU A 6 2.07 -6.92 -0.52
CA LEU A 6 2.59 -7.59 -1.71
C LEU A 6 4.09 -7.80 -1.54
N PHE A 7 4.54 -9.03 -1.74
CA PHE A 7 5.96 -9.40 -1.68
C PHE A 7 6.45 -9.85 -3.05
N ALA A 8 7.60 -9.34 -3.47
CA ALA A 8 8.29 -9.80 -4.67
C ALA A 8 9.78 -9.93 -4.43
N SER A 9 10.42 -10.87 -5.13
CA SER A 9 11.86 -11.12 -5.05
C SER A 9 12.43 -11.46 -6.42
N SER A 10 13.60 -10.93 -6.76
CA SER A 10 14.32 -11.24 -8.00
C SER A 10 15.81 -11.56 -7.77
N GLY A 11 16.37 -12.33 -8.70
CA GLY A 11 17.75 -12.88 -8.67
C GLY A 11 18.86 -11.89 -9.03
N LYS A 12 20.11 -12.38 -9.06
CA LYS A 12 21.35 -11.58 -9.25
C LYS A 12 21.80 -11.40 -10.71
N ASN A 13 21.13 -11.98 -11.70
CA ASN A 13 21.67 -12.03 -13.06
C ASN A 13 21.32 -10.78 -13.87
N TYR A 14 22.18 -10.35 -14.81
CA TYR A 14 21.97 -9.13 -15.61
C TYR A 14 20.71 -9.17 -16.51
N LYS A 15 20.27 -10.38 -16.90
CA LYS A 15 18.97 -10.62 -17.56
C LYS A 15 17.77 -10.36 -16.63
N ASP A 16 18.00 -10.27 -15.32
CA ASP A 16 16.98 -9.97 -14.32
C ASP A 16 16.65 -8.48 -14.24
N LEU A 17 17.34 -7.56 -14.95
CA LEU A 17 17.02 -6.12 -14.86
C LEU A 17 15.69 -5.77 -15.54
N GLU A 18 15.46 -6.23 -16.78
CA GLU A 18 14.17 -6.05 -17.44
C GLU A 18 13.06 -6.81 -16.69
N HIS A 19 13.36 -8.03 -16.23
CA HIS A 19 12.43 -8.82 -15.44
C HIS A 19 12.07 -8.14 -14.11
N SER A 20 13.05 -7.59 -13.40
CA SER A 20 12.85 -6.86 -12.14
C SER A 20 12.04 -5.59 -12.35
N ARG A 21 12.25 -4.88 -13.46
CA ARG A 21 11.43 -3.71 -13.82
C ARG A 21 9.98 -4.12 -14.05
N ASP A 22 9.75 -5.18 -14.81
CA ASP A 22 8.41 -5.69 -15.07
C ASP A 22 7.74 -6.17 -13.77
N ASP A 23 8.48 -6.81 -12.87
CA ASP A 23 7.97 -7.21 -11.56
C ASP A 23 7.66 -6.01 -10.66
N THR A 24 8.45 -4.93 -10.71
CA THR A 24 8.11 -3.67 -10.05
C THR A 24 6.79 -3.13 -10.57
N LEU A 25 6.61 -3.07 -11.90
CA LEU A 25 5.36 -2.59 -12.50
C LEU A 25 4.16 -3.48 -12.13
N LYS A 26 4.33 -4.81 -12.11
CA LYS A 26 3.29 -5.73 -11.63
C LYS A 26 2.94 -5.49 -10.17
N ASN A 27 3.92 -5.20 -9.31
CA ASN A 27 3.67 -4.88 -7.91
C ASN A 27 2.90 -3.58 -7.75
N VAL A 28 3.26 -2.53 -8.50
CA VAL A 28 2.53 -1.26 -8.51
C VAL A 28 1.11 -1.45 -9.01
N HIS A 29 0.93 -2.19 -10.11
CA HIS A 29 -0.40 -2.47 -10.62
C HIS A 29 -1.22 -3.30 -9.63
N GLY A 30 -0.63 -4.34 -9.05
CA GLY A 30 -1.29 -5.16 -8.04
C GLY A 30 -1.67 -4.38 -6.78
N SER A 31 -0.84 -3.42 -6.35
CA SER A 31 -1.12 -2.58 -5.19
C SER A 31 -2.27 -1.60 -5.46
N ILE A 32 -2.34 -1.03 -6.67
CA ILE A 32 -3.48 -0.24 -7.14
C ILE A 32 -4.77 -1.08 -7.16
N CYS A 33 -4.76 -2.23 -7.84
CA CYS A 33 -5.96 -3.08 -7.93
C CYS A 33 -6.46 -3.54 -6.56
N ALA A 34 -5.54 -3.80 -5.62
CA ALA A 34 -5.91 -4.17 -4.27
C ALA A 34 -6.54 -3.01 -3.49
N LEU A 35 -6.06 -1.77 -3.66
CA LEU A 35 -6.71 -0.58 -3.12
C LEU A 35 -8.10 -0.38 -3.73
N GLU A 36 -8.23 -0.44 -5.05
CA GLU A 36 -9.53 -0.32 -5.72
C GLU A 36 -10.54 -1.35 -5.22
N ALA A 37 -10.10 -2.60 -5.04
CA ALA A 37 -10.94 -3.67 -4.51
C ALA A 37 -11.42 -3.37 -3.08
N ILE A 38 -10.57 -2.74 -2.26
CA ILE A 38 -10.95 -2.29 -0.91
C ILE A 38 -11.94 -1.13 -0.99
N LEU A 39 -11.68 -0.11 -1.81
CA LEU A 39 -12.56 1.06 -1.97
C LEU A 39 -13.98 0.62 -2.39
N ARG A 40 -14.07 -0.29 -3.37
CA ARG A 40 -15.36 -0.87 -3.81
C ARG A 40 -16.11 -1.64 -2.73
N ARG A 41 -15.41 -2.14 -1.70
CA ARG A 41 -16.02 -2.86 -0.58
C ARG A 41 -16.64 -1.93 0.47
N TYR A 42 -16.21 -0.67 0.52
CA TYR A 42 -16.68 0.32 1.49
C TYR A 42 -17.37 1.53 0.82
N PRO A 43 -18.41 1.31 -0.02
CA PRO A 43 -19.04 2.38 -0.79
C PRO A 43 -19.71 3.47 0.06
N ASN A 44 -20.13 3.15 1.28
CA ASN A 44 -20.82 4.08 2.18
C ASN A 44 -19.87 4.72 3.21
N ALA A 45 -18.58 4.36 3.20
CA ALA A 45 -17.59 5.00 4.06
C ALA A 45 -17.24 6.40 3.53
N SER A 46 -16.65 7.24 4.39
CA SER A 46 -16.16 8.56 4.00
C SER A 46 -15.02 8.43 3.00
N PHE A 47 -15.05 9.24 1.95
CA PHE A 47 -13.97 9.33 0.97
C PHE A 47 -12.65 9.77 1.63
N ALA A 48 -12.70 10.65 2.63
CA ALA A 48 -11.51 11.10 3.35
C ALA A 48 -10.85 9.97 4.16
N THR A 49 -11.65 9.11 4.79
CA THR A 49 -11.15 7.91 5.48
C THR A 49 -10.59 6.92 4.47
N ALA A 50 -11.29 6.73 3.35
CA ALA A 50 -10.90 5.80 2.30
C ALA A 50 -9.62 6.21 1.55
N SER A 51 -9.40 7.50 1.31
CA SER A 51 -8.17 8.03 0.68
C SER A 51 -6.94 7.89 1.57
N SER A 52 -7.13 7.72 2.88
CA SER A 52 -6.05 7.46 3.84
C SER A 52 -5.53 6.01 3.81
N LEU A 53 -6.18 5.13 3.04
CA LEU A 53 -5.73 3.74 2.88
C LEU A 53 -4.42 3.66 2.11
N LEU A 54 -3.53 2.82 2.62
CA LEU A 54 -2.26 2.47 1.98
C LEU A 54 -2.22 0.98 1.65
N SER A 55 -1.73 0.67 0.46
CA SER A 55 -1.21 -0.67 0.16
C SER A 55 0.31 -0.66 0.20
N PHE A 56 0.89 -1.76 0.66
CA PHE A 56 2.33 -1.87 0.87
C PHE A 56 2.94 -2.90 -0.06
N THR A 57 4.07 -2.55 -0.67
CA THR A 57 4.89 -3.46 -1.46
C THR A 57 6.28 -3.58 -0.84
N VAL A 58 6.72 -4.81 -0.61
CA VAL A 58 8.09 -5.12 -0.21
C VAL A 58 8.75 -5.89 -1.34
N GLN A 59 9.79 -5.32 -1.92
CA GLN A 59 10.48 -5.90 -3.06
C GLN A 59 11.95 -6.11 -2.74
N SER A 60 12.46 -7.32 -2.93
CA SER A 60 13.89 -7.63 -2.84
C SER A 60 14.47 -7.84 -4.23
N ILE A 61 15.31 -6.93 -4.71
CA ILE A 61 16.04 -7.06 -5.97
C ILE A 61 17.53 -7.23 -5.63
N SER A 62 18.09 -8.40 -5.94
CA SER A 62 19.48 -8.73 -5.59
C SER A 62 19.72 -8.54 -4.07
N THR A 63 20.66 -7.67 -3.69
CA THR A 63 21.00 -7.34 -2.29
C THR A 63 20.29 -6.08 -1.79
N THR A 64 19.19 -5.67 -2.41
CA THR A 64 18.43 -4.47 -1.99
C THR A 64 16.98 -4.82 -1.70
N ILE A 65 16.49 -4.47 -0.52
CA ILE A 65 15.07 -4.54 -0.13
C ILE A 65 14.48 -3.13 -0.16
N LYS A 66 13.37 -2.98 -0.87
CA LYS A 66 12.59 -1.75 -0.96
C LYS A 66 11.23 -1.94 -0.30
N LEU A 67 10.82 -0.96 0.48
CA LEU A 67 9.46 -0.81 0.99
C LEU A 67 8.84 0.41 0.30
N SER A 68 7.71 0.20 -0.36
CA SER A 68 6.94 1.26 -0.99
C SER A 68 5.49 1.22 -0.54
N THR A 69 4.82 2.36 -0.67
CA THR A 69 3.38 2.50 -0.46
C THR A 69 2.70 2.95 -1.73
N THR A 70 1.44 2.56 -1.88
CA THR A 70 0.52 3.15 -2.85
C THR A 70 -0.67 3.72 -2.11
N ALA A 71 -1.16 4.88 -2.55
CA ALA A 71 -2.33 5.57 -2.01
C ALA A 71 -3.19 6.11 -3.15
N LEU A 72 -4.48 6.35 -2.90
CA LEU A 72 -5.31 7.15 -3.78
C LEU A 72 -4.87 8.62 -3.67
N ASP A 73 -4.77 9.33 -4.80
CA ASP A 73 -4.51 10.76 -4.77
C ASP A 73 -5.80 11.52 -4.46
N ALA A 74 -5.85 12.16 -3.29
CA ALA A 74 -7.01 12.95 -2.86
C ALA A 74 -7.19 14.25 -3.67
N GLU A 75 -6.12 14.76 -4.30
CA GLU A 75 -6.17 15.95 -5.15
C GLU A 75 -6.56 15.59 -6.60
N ASN A 76 -6.30 14.35 -7.02
CA ASN A 76 -6.63 13.85 -8.34
C ASN A 76 -7.22 12.43 -8.26
N ILE A 77 -8.53 12.38 -8.13
CA ILE A 77 -9.34 11.20 -7.77
C ILE A 77 -9.16 10.00 -8.72
N ASP A 78 -8.75 10.23 -9.97
CA ASP A 78 -8.51 9.18 -10.96
C ASP A 78 -7.07 8.63 -10.94
N SER A 79 -6.27 9.04 -9.96
CA SER A 79 -4.84 8.73 -9.92
C SER A 79 -4.38 8.14 -8.60
N PHE A 80 -3.27 7.42 -8.65
CA PHE A 80 -2.66 6.77 -7.51
C PHE A 80 -1.21 7.23 -7.35
N LEU A 81 -0.81 7.48 -6.11
CA LEU A 81 0.55 7.85 -5.76
C LEU A 81 1.30 6.62 -5.28
N HIS A 82 2.33 6.22 -6.01
CA HIS A 82 3.28 5.18 -5.58
C HIS A 82 4.58 5.82 -5.12
N GLN A 83 5.00 5.53 -3.89
CA GLN A 83 6.16 6.16 -3.26
C GLN A 83 7.05 5.12 -2.58
N GLU A 84 8.36 5.21 -2.83
CA GLU A 84 9.37 4.44 -2.08
C GLU A 84 9.52 5.06 -0.68
N CYS A 85 9.25 4.28 0.36
CA CYS A 85 9.35 4.73 1.75
C CYS A 85 10.73 4.49 2.36
N ARG A 86 11.40 3.42 1.92
CA ARG A 86 12.73 3.02 2.39
C ARG A 86 13.36 2.00 1.44
N SER A 87 14.67 2.11 1.25
CA SER A 87 15.48 1.13 0.55
C SER A 87 16.70 0.78 1.40
N VAL A 88 17.03 -0.51 1.45
CA VAL A 88 18.12 -1.06 2.27
C VAL A 88 18.93 -2.02 1.43
N HIS A 89 20.23 -1.77 1.34
CA HIS A 89 21.19 -2.73 0.83
C HIS A 89 21.61 -3.67 1.97
N TYR A 90 21.83 -4.95 1.70
CA TYR A 90 22.19 -5.93 2.73
C TYR A 90 23.27 -6.91 2.23
N ASP A 91 24.49 -6.41 2.03
CA ASP A 91 25.61 -7.27 1.64
C ASP A 91 26.39 -7.81 2.85
N GLU A 92 26.37 -7.08 3.97
CA GLU A 92 27.10 -7.43 5.20
C GLU A 92 26.17 -7.73 6.38
N ARG A 93 26.65 -8.52 7.35
CA ARG A 93 25.88 -8.86 8.56
C ARG A 93 25.40 -7.62 9.33
N ILE A 94 26.17 -6.53 9.32
CA ILE A 94 25.84 -5.30 10.05
C ILE A 94 24.66 -4.55 9.43
N GLU A 95 24.41 -4.75 8.14
CA GLU A 95 23.28 -4.13 7.41
C GLU A 95 21.93 -4.77 7.79
N TRP A 96 21.91 -5.93 8.47
CA TRP A 96 20.66 -6.54 8.96
C TRP A 96 19.91 -5.66 9.94
N MET A 97 20.59 -4.80 10.70
CA MET A 97 19.91 -3.82 11.55
C MET A 97 19.03 -2.88 10.72
N LYS A 98 19.48 -2.46 9.53
CA LYS A 98 18.68 -1.62 8.62
C LYS A 98 17.46 -2.38 8.10
N VAL A 99 17.57 -3.68 7.88
CA VAL A 99 16.44 -4.55 7.51
C VAL A 99 15.43 -4.63 8.66
N PHE A 100 15.87 -4.81 9.91
CA PHE A 100 14.98 -4.77 11.07
C PHE A 100 14.28 -3.42 11.22
N GLU A 101 14.98 -2.31 10.99
CA GLU A 101 14.36 -0.99 11.01
C GLU A 101 13.33 -0.79 9.89
N LEU A 102 13.57 -1.36 8.69
CA LEU A 102 12.58 -1.37 7.61
C LEU A 102 11.34 -2.16 7.99
N VAL A 103 11.50 -3.36 8.57
CA VAL A 103 10.38 -4.20 9.03
C VAL A 103 9.62 -3.51 10.17
N SER A 104 10.34 -2.87 11.11
CA SER A 104 9.72 -2.10 12.19
C SER A 104 8.86 -0.95 11.65
N LYS A 105 9.39 -0.19 10.67
CA LYS A 105 8.63 0.87 9.98
C LYS A 105 7.37 0.31 9.33
N LEU A 106 7.48 -0.81 8.61
CA LEU A 106 6.32 -1.49 8.03
C LEU A 106 5.28 -1.84 9.12
N VAL A 107 5.68 -2.51 10.20
CA VAL A 107 4.77 -2.88 11.29
C VAL A 107 4.05 -1.68 11.90
N MET A 108 4.74 -0.54 12.08
CA MET A 108 4.11 0.69 12.56
C MET A 108 3.02 1.17 11.60
N MET A 109 3.33 1.27 10.31
CA MET A 109 2.36 1.71 9.29
C MET A 109 1.18 0.72 9.17
N LEU A 110 1.42 -0.58 9.30
CA LEU A 110 0.35 -1.59 9.29
C LEU A 110 -0.61 -1.43 10.47
N ARG A 111 -0.11 -1.03 11.65
CA ARG A 111 -0.95 -0.76 12.82
C ARG A 111 -1.83 0.46 12.60
N GLU A 112 -1.30 1.51 12.00
CA GLU A 112 -2.09 2.69 11.62
C GLU A 112 -3.20 2.33 10.63
N GLN A 113 -2.88 1.54 9.61
CA GLN A 113 -3.86 1.09 8.62
C GLN A 113 -4.94 0.17 9.22
N ALA A 114 -4.62 -0.58 10.26
CA ALA A 114 -5.64 -1.36 10.98
C ALA A 114 -6.70 -0.45 11.63
N LEU A 115 -6.31 0.72 12.15
CA LEU A 115 -7.25 1.71 12.71
C LEU A 115 -8.12 2.33 11.62
N ILE A 116 -7.54 2.66 10.47
CA ILE A 116 -8.29 3.20 9.32
C ILE A 116 -9.31 2.18 8.82
N ILE A 117 -8.94 0.89 8.72
CA ILE A 117 -9.87 -0.16 8.31
C ILE A 117 -11.01 -0.34 9.32
N ASP A 118 -10.73 -0.27 10.62
CA ASP A 118 -11.78 -0.32 11.66
C ASP A 118 -12.75 0.87 11.51
N GLN A 119 -12.22 2.07 11.25
CA GLN A 119 -13.02 3.25 10.97
C GLN A 119 -13.90 3.07 9.72
N LEU A 120 -13.34 2.59 8.60
CA LEU A 120 -14.10 2.29 7.38
C LEU A 120 -15.24 1.29 7.64
N GLN A 121 -15.01 0.28 8.50
CA GLN A 121 -16.04 -0.69 8.85
C GLN A 121 -17.18 -0.06 9.65
N LYS A 122 -16.88 0.84 10.59
CA LYS A 122 -17.87 1.58 11.37
C LYS A 122 -18.70 2.52 10.51
N GLU A 123 -18.07 3.21 9.57
CA GLU A 123 -18.76 4.10 8.62
C GLU A 123 -19.63 3.30 7.65
N GLN A 124 -19.08 2.24 7.05
CA GLN A 124 -19.82 1.37 6.12
C GLN A 124 -21.05 0.70 6.76
N SER A 125 -20.97 0.37 8.04
CA SER A 125 -22.08 -0.23 8.80
C SER A 125 -23.10 0.80 9.30
N GLY A 126 -22.83 2.09 9.14
CA GLY A 126 -23.69 3.17 9.61
C GLY A 126 -23.63 3.40 11.13
N ILE A 127 -22.67 2.78 11.84
CA ILE A 127 -22.40 3.08 13.26
C ILE A 127 -21.98 4.55 13.39
N ILE A 128 -21.18 5.02 12.42
CA ILE A 128 -20.82 6.43 12.27
C ILE A 128 -21.58 6.97 11.06
N PRO A 129 -22.46 7.97 11.22
CA PRO A 129 -23.18 8.56 10.11
C PRO A 129 -22.23 9.42 9.27
N ILE A 130 -22.29 9.22 7.95
CA ILE A 130 -21.52 9.97 6.94
C ILE A 130 -22.52 10.62 5.98
N ASP A 131 -22.27 11.87 5.57
CA ASP A 131 -23.10 12.52 4.57
C ASP A 131 -22.95 11.79 3.22
N ASN A 132 -24.06 11.58 2.51
CA ASN A 132 -24.05 10.91 1.22
C ASN A 132 -23.09 11.56 0.23
N VAL A 133 -22.93 12.89 0.24
CA VAL A 133 -22.01 13.58 -0.69
C VAL A 133 -20.53 13.33 -0.37
N GLU A 134 -20.23 12.86 0.84
CA GLU A 134 -18.87 12.53 1.29
C GLU A 134 -18.54 11.04 1.11
N THR A 135 -19.52 10.22 0.69
CA THR A 135 -19.32 8.78 0.57
C THR A 135 -18.46 8.40 -0.64
N VAL A 136 -17.67 7.34 -0.50
CA VAL A 136 -16.84 6.79 -1.59
C VAL A 136 -17.64 6.59 -2.88
N ARG A 137 -18.85 6.03 -2.78
CA ARG A 137 -19.71 5.79 -3.94
C ARG A 137 -20.16 7.06 -4.68
N PHE A 138 -20.22 8.20 -4.01
CA PHE A 138 -20.66 9.45 -4.62
C PHE A 138 -19.48 10.20 -5.24
N VAL A 139 -18.31 10.12 -4.60
CA VAL A 139 -17.10 10.78 -5.08
C VAL A 139 -16.45 10.02 -6.25
N LEU A 140 -16.53 8.68 -6.26
CA LEU A 140 -15.93 7.81 -7.28
C LEU A 140 -16.92 7.32 -8.36
N SER A 141 -18.17 7.80 -8.38
CA SER A 141 -19.16 7.46 -9.41
C SER A 141 -18.99 8.30 -10.67
#